data_AF-A0A820E229-F1
#
_entry.id   AF-A0A820E229-F1
#
_cell.length_a   1.000
_cell.length_b   1.000
_cell.length_c   1.000
_cell.angle_alpha   90.00
_cell.angle_beta   90.00
_cell.angle_gamma   90.00
#
_symmetry.space_group_name_H-M   'P 1'
#
loop_
_entity.id
_entity.type
_entity.pdbx_description
1 polymer ?
#
loop_
_entity_poly.entity_id
_entity_poly.type
_entity_poly.pdbx_seq_one_letter_code
_entity_poly.pdbx_strand_id
1 'polypeptide(L)'
;MLLQSSDVHIVLGVLSIVYVFNKRSNFITRLQLDKKQALIERITFLAETWGGRKYGFNLARCCTVGNPSDFPEHATNLHFAYTVPSESSSSINNPTIQTPKQIEIPNVHLAGPNAAAVMEIALAQHTLPEDKQMKLFIHLRLAYAFPSFDQRLLCIQARLQALSILVYSGAIQETNNILYDGLIKELVDVFYVQDSTLTDVKASALKTLTSIIHFEQTTKHRSRLQEIIKATQVNSYHGFLPALVRQCIDK
;
A
#
# COMPACT_ATOMS: atom_id res chain seq x y z
N MET A 1 18.85 -2.45 4.39
CA MET A 1 18.01 -3.59 3.95
C MET A 1 17.34 -3.20 2.62
N LEU A 2 17.27 -4.05 1.61
CA LEU A 2 16.88 -3.63 0.23
C LEU A 2 15.48 -2.99 0.10
N LEU A 3 14.55 -3.27 1.03
CA LEU A 3 13.23 -2.60 1.11
C LEU A 3 13.31 -1.11 1.48
N GLN A 4 14.46 -0.66 1.99
CA GLN A 4 14.73 0.74 2.37
C GLN A 4 15.41 1.51 1.24
N SER A 5 15.67 0.86 0.09
CA SER A 5 16.31 1.50 -1.06
C SER A 5 15.49 2.70 -1.53
N SER A 6 16.14 3.81 -1.88
CA SER A 6 15.52 5.00 -2.48
C SER A 6 14.89 4.70 -3.85
N ASP A 7 15.41 3.71 -4.56
CA ASP A 7 14.90 3.25 -5.84
C ASP A 7 13.69 2.32 -5.67
N VAL A 8 12.56 2.69 -6.27
CA VAL A 8 11.31 1.92 -6.24
C VAL A 8 11.41 0.61 -7.04
N HIS A 9 12.25 0.54 -8.07
CA HIS A 9 12.48 -0.69 -8.84
C HIS A 9 13.14 -1.77 -8.00
N ILE A 10 14.09 -1.39 -7.14
CA ILE A 10 14.71 -2.31 -6.19
C ILE A 10 13.66 -2.83 -5.20
N VAL A 11 12.80 -1.95 -4.68
CA VAL A 11 11.70 -2.34 -3.79
C VAL A 11 10.76 -3.34 -4.48
N LEU A 12 10.37 -3.09 -5.73
CA LEU A 12 9.52 -3.98 -6.53
C LEU A 12 10.18 -5.34 -6.80
N GLY A 13 11.47 -5.37 -7.13
CA GLY A 13 12.23 -6.60 -7.32
C GLY A 13 12.26 -7.44 -6.04
N VAL A 14 12.51 -6.81 -4.90
CA VAL A 14 12.50 -7.49 -3.59
C VAL A 14 11.11 -8.01 -3.24
N LEU A 15 10.05 -7.20 -3.42
CA LEU A 15 8.67 -7.63 -3.17
C LEU A 15 8.29 -8.81 -4.06
N SER A 16 8.68 -8.79 -5.33
CA SER A 16 8.41 -9.90 -6.27
C SER A 16 9.10 -11.19 -5.82
N ILE A 17 10.36 -11.12 -5.37
CA ILE A 17 11.10 -12.26 -4.84
C ILE A 17 10.44 -12.78 -3.55
N VAL A 18 10.14 -11.89 -2.61
CA VAL A 18 9.47 -12.25 -1.34
C VAL A 18 8.12 -12.91 -1.61
N TYR A 19 7.33 -12.40 -2.56
CA TYR A 19 6.06 -13.00 -2.96
C TYR A 19 6.22 -14.43 -3.46
N VAL A 20 7.16 -14.68 -4.37
CA VAL A 20 7.39 -16.02 -4.94
C VAL A 20 7.82 -17.01 -3.85
N PHE A 21 8.76 -16.63 -2.99
CA PHE A 21 9.22 -17.48 -1.89
C PHE A 21 8.14 -17.72 -0.84
N ASN A 22 7.35 -16.69 -0.53
CA ASN A 22 6.25 -16.84 0.42
C ASN A 22 5.17 -17.79 -0.14
N LYS A 23 4.83 -17.66 -1.42
CA LYS A 23 3.83 -18.50 -2.09
C LYS A 23 4.22 -19.98 -2.19
N ARG A 24 5.49 -20.28 -2.48
CA ARG A 24 5.93 -21.68 -2.71
C ARG A 24 6.44 -22.38 -1.46
N SER A 25 7.05 -21.64 -0.54
CA SER A 25 7.82 -22.24 0.56
C SER A 25 7.35 -21.80 1.94
N ASN A 26 6.31 -20.97 2.01
CA ASN A 26 5.87 -20.32 3.25
C ASN A 26 7.06 -19.63 3.96
N PHE A 27 7.91 -18.97 3.17
CA PHE A 27 9.19 -18.42 3.65
C PHE A 27 9.02 -17.52 4.89
N ILE A 28 8.01 -16.64 4.89
CA ILE A 28 7.79 -15.69 5.99
C ILE A 28 7.42 -16.41 7.29
N THR A 29 6.70 -17.53 7.23
CA THR A 29 6.29 -18.27 8.45
C THR A 29 7.45 -19.01 9.09
N ARG A 30 8.52 -19.30 8.33
CA ARG A 30 9.72 -20.02 8.78
C ARG A 30 10.84 -19.10 9.28
N LEU A 31 10.68 -17.78 9.14
CA LEU A 31 11.66 -16.81 9.66
C LEU A 31 11.66 -16.76 11.19
N GLN A 32 12.81 -16.42 11.76
CA GLN A 32 12.93 -16.06 13.17
C GLN A 32 11.96 -14.93 13.53
N LEU A 33 11.37 -14.97 14.73
CA LEU A 33 10.28 -14.09 15.14
C LEU A 33 10.61 -12.59 14.94
N ASP A 34 11.78 -12.14 15.38
CA ASP A 34 12.18 -10.73 15.28
C ASP A 34 12.32 -10.26 13.83
N LYS A 35 12.96 -11.09 12.99
CA LYS A 35 13.13 -10.80 11.55
C LYS A 35 11.80 -10.83 10.81
N LYS A 36 10.92 -11.76 11.19
CA LYS A 36 9.56 -11.87 10.66
C LYS A 36 8.74 -10.63 10.99
N GLN A 37 8.75 -10.19 12.25
CA GLN A 37 8.03 -8.99 12.70
C GLN A 37 8.52 -7.74 11.96
N ALA A 38 9.84 -7.50 11.92
CA ALA A 38 10.42 -6.37 11.21
C ALA A 38 10.11 -6.38 9.70
N LEU A 39 10.06 -7.55 9.07
CA LEU A 39 9.68 -7.69 7.67
C LEU A 39 8.19 -7.38 7.45
N ILE A 40 7.31 -7.98 8.25
CA ILE A 40 5.85 -7.78 8.16
C ILE A 40 5.50 -6.32 8.38
N GLU A 41 6.12 -5.66 9.37
CA GLU A 41 5.92 -4.25 9.66
C GLU A 41 6.28 -3.36 8.47
N ARG A 42 7.44 -3.61 7.84
CA ARG A 42 7.87 -2.87 6.65
C ARG A 42 6.93 -3.08 5.45
N ILE A 43 6.49 -4.31 5.22
CA ILE A 43 5.53 -4.62 4.16
C ILE A 43 4.17 -3.97 4.48
N THR A 44 3.79 -3.92 5.76
CA THR A 44 2.58 -3.23 6.24
C THR A 44 2.62 -1.76 5.88
N PHE A 45 3.73 -1.06 6.17
CA PHE A 45 3.87 0.36 5.79
C PHE A 45 3.78 0.59 4.28
N LEU A 46 4.27 -0.34 3.45
CA LEU A 46 4.13 -0.28 1.99
C LEU A 46 2.69 -0.54 1.50
N ALA A 47 1.93 -1.36 2.23
CA ALA A 47 0.56 -1.73 1.88
C ALA A 47 -0.49 -0.70 2.32
N GLU A 48 -0.14 0.19 3.25
CA GLU A 48 -1.03 1.24 3.76
C GLU A 48 -1.59 2.15 2.66
N THR A 49 -2.78 2.68 2.91
CA THR A 49 -3.47 3.60 1.98
C THR A 49 -2.86 5.00 2.02
N TRP A 50 -2.72 5.63 0.87
CA TRP A 50 -2.07 6.95 0.74
C TRP A 50 -3.01 8.14 0.92
N GLY A 51 -4.04 8.01 1.75
CA GLY A 51 -5.02 9.08 1.97
C GLY A 51 -6.00 9.35 0.82
N GLY A 52 -5.77 8.81 -0.39
CA GLY A 52 -6.62 9.03 -1.58
C GLY A 52 -8.13 8.86 -1.33
N ARG A 53 -8.55 7.84 -0.58
CA ARG A 53 -9.99 7.66 -0.27
C ARG A 53 -10.59 8.82 0.54
N LYS A 54 -9.84 9.41 1.48
CA LYS A 54 -10.31 10.57 2.26
C LYS A 54 -10.60 11.78 1.36
N TYR A 55 -9.97 11.82 0.18
CA TYR A 55 -10.10 12.88 -0.81
C TYR A 55 -10.86 12.42 -2.08
N GLY A 56 -11.59 11.30 -2.02
CA GLY A 56 -12.38 10.79 -3.15
C GLY A 56 -11.56 10.27 -4.35
N PHE A 57 -10.27 10.02 -4.15
CA PHE A 57 -9.33 9.57 -5.18
C PHE A 57 -9.07 8.06 -5.06
N ASN A 58 -9.66 7.27 -5.96
CA ASN A 58 -9.61 5.81 -5.96
C ASN A 58 -8.42 5.26 -6.76
N LEU A 59 -8.12 3.97 -6.59
CA LEU A 59 -7.02 3.30 -7.28
C LEU A 59 -7.05 3.46 -8.81
N ALA A 60 -8.22 3.34 -9.43
CA ALA A 60 -8.38 3.48 -10.88
C ALA A 60 -8.02 4.89 -11.37
N ARG A 61 -8.40 5.94 -10.63
CA ARG A 61 -7.99 7.34 -10.96
C ARG A 61 -6.50 7.58 -10.77
N CYS A 62 -5.85 6.90 -9.83
CA CYS A 62 -4.38 6.96 -9.74
C CYS A 62 -3.70 6.40 -11.00
N CYS A 63 -4.35 5.46 -11.70
CA CYS A 63 -3.83 4.83 -12.91
C CYS A 63 -4.11 5.60 -14.20
N THR A 64 -4.88 6.71 -14.17
CA THR A 64 -5.17 7.50 -15.37
C THR A 64 -4.15 8.63 -15.57
N VAL A 65 -3.81 8.90 -16.83
CA VAL A 65 -3.06 10.09 -17.24
C VAL A 65 -4.01 11.28 -17.15
N GLY A 66 -4.06 11.93 -16.00
CA GLY A 66 -4.79 13.19 -15.77
C GLY A 66 -3.84 14.38 -15.77
N ASN A 67 -4.36 15.58 -16.00
CA ASN A 67 -3.57 16.79 -15.78
C ASN A 67 -3.22 16.91 -14.29
N PRO A 68 -2.09 17.52 -13.91
CA PRO A 68 -1.73 17.76 -12.50
C PRO A 68 -2.86 18.45 -11.70
N SER A 69 -3.71 19.24 -12.38
CA SER A 69 -4.91 19.90 -11.82
C SER A 69 -6.08 18.97 -11.48
N ASP A 70 -6.10 17.74 -12.01
CA ASP A 70 -7.12 16.74 -11.69
C ASP A 70 -6.79 15.96 -10.41
N PHE A 71 -5.56 16.11 -9.90
CA PHE A 71 -5.14 15.50 -8.64
C PHE A 71 -5.51 16.42 -7.47
N PRO A 72 -5.91 15.87 -6.32
CA PRO A 72 -6.13 16.68 -5.13
C PRO A 72 -4.83 17.41 -4.78
N GLU A 73 -4.90 18.71 -4.49
CA GLU A 73 -3.74 19.51 -4.06
C GLU A 73 -3.00 18.85 -2.86
N HIS A 74 -3.76 18.15 -2.02
CA HIS A 74 -3.27 17.42 -0.86
C HIS A 74 -2.60 16.07 -1.17
N ALA A 75 -2.66 15.57 -2.41
CA ALA A 75 -2.09 14.27 -2.76
C ALA A 75 -0.56 14.27 -2.73
N THR A 76 0.06 15.46 -2.81
CA THR A 76 1.51 15.65 -2.65
C THR A 76 1.89 16.13 -1.25
N ASN A 77 0.91 16.31 -0.36
CA ASN A 77 1.13 16.68 1.03
C ASN A 77 1.33 15.42 1.87
N LEU A 78 2.38 15.43 2.69
CA LEU A 78 2.63 14.38 3.66
C LEU A 78 1.96 14.76 4.98
N HIS A 79 0.95 14.00 5.40
CA HIS A 79 0.33 14.12 6.71
C HIS A 79 0.75 12.91 7.56
N PHE A 80 1.64 13.12 8.53
CA PHE A 80 2.14 12.07 9.41
C PHE A 80 1.85 12.40 10.87
N ALA A 81 0.84 11.74 11.44
CA ALA A 81 0.53 11.85 12.86
C ALA A 81 1.26 10.76 13.64
N TYR A 82 1.94 11.15 14.72
CA TYR A 82 2.59 10.24 15.65
C TYR A 82 2.42 10.68 17.09
N THR A 83 2.12 9.72 17.96
CA THR A 83 2.05 9.98 19.39
C THR A 83 3.44 9.87 20.01
N VAL A 84 3.86 10.87 20.79
CA VAL A 84 5.07 10.74 21.63
C VAL A 84 4.61 10.44 23.06
N PRO A 85 5.15 9.40 23.72
CA PRO A 85 4.97 9.25 25.16
C PRO A 85 5.58 10.48 25.84
N SER A 86 4.78 11.27 26.55
CA SER A 86 5.33 12.39 27.31
C SER A 86 6.18 11.83 28.45
N GLU A 87 7.46 12.15 28.49
CA GLU A 87 8.30 11.93 29.67
C GLU A 87 7.92 12.96 30.74
N SER A 88 6.79 12.75 31.42
CA SER A 88 6.52 13.44 32.68
C SER A 88 7.04 12.56 33.81
N SER A 89 8.16 13.00 34.38
CA SER A 89 8.78 12.54 35.61
C SER A 89 7.78 12.17 36.71
N SER A 90 7.97 10.97 37.27
CA SER A 90 7.68 10.57 38.66
C SER A 90 6.39 11.09 39.30
N SER A 91 5.33 10.28 39.29
CA SER A 91 4.40 10.07 40.43
C SER A 91 3.34 9.03 40.05
N ILE A 92 3.07 8.15 41.01
CA ILE A 92 2.15 7.01 40.95
C ILE A 92 0.71 7.48 40.62
N ASN A 93 0.05 6.76 39.70
CA ASN A 93 -1.39 6.81 39.36
C ASN A 93 -1.94 8.01 38.57
N ASN A 94 -1.59 8.18 37.30
CA ASN A 94 -2.45 8.87 36.31
C ASN A 94 -2.22 8.33 34.88
N PRO A 95 -3.24 8.29 33.99
CA PRO A 95 -3.10 7.72 32.66
C PRO A 95 -2.14 8.56 31.82
N THR A 96 -1.20 7.89 31.16
CA THR A 96 -0.16 8.48 30.31
C THR A 96 -0.79 9.41 29.26
N ILE A 97 -0.60 10.73 29.40
CA ILE A 97 -1.12 11.70 28.44
C ILE A 97 -0.32 11.58 27.14
N GLN A 98 -0.93 10.94 26.17
CA GLN A 98 -0.42 10.78 24.80
C GLN A 98 -0.62 12.11 24.05
N THR A 99 0.46 12.84 23.76
CA THR A 99 0.36 14.05 22.93
C THR A 99 0.51 13.66 21.45
N PRO A 100 -0.52 13.86 20.60
CA PRO A 100 -0.39 13.65 19.17
C PRO A 100 0.45 14.78 18.56
N LYS A 101 1.61 14.45 18.00
CA LYS A 101 2.37 15.35 17.13
C LYS A 101 2.03 15.05 15.67
N GLN A 102 1.84 16.08 14.87
CA GLN A 102 1.52 15.95 13.45
C GLN A 102 2.59 16.66 12.64
N ILE A 103 3.21 15.94 11.70
CA ILE A 103 4.13 16.49 10.71
C ILE A 103 3.31 16.68 9.44
N GLU A 104 3.23 17.92 8.98
CA GLU A 104 2.63 18.25 7.69
C GLU A 104 3.70 18.87 6.81
N ILE A 105 4.04 18.19 5.72
CA ILE A 105 4.93 18.74 4.69
C ILE A 105 4.09 18.95 3.43
N PRO A 106 3.69 20.20 3.13
CA PRO A 106 2.98 20.48 1.91
C PRO A 106 3.93 20.38 0.70
N ASN A 107 3.42 19.91 -0.45
CA ASN A 107 4.16 19.85 -1.71
C ASN A 107 5.56 19.21 -1.59
N VAL A 108 5.63 17.98 -1.07
CA VAL A 108 6.90 17.26 -0.83
C VAL A 108 7.79 17.20 -2.07
N HIS A 109 7.19 17.14 -3.26
CA HIS A 109 7.89 17.13 -4.55
C HIS A 109 8.70 18.40 -4.86
N LEU A 110 8.38 19.54 -4.22
CA LEU A 110 9.10 20.82 -4.37
C LEU A 110 10.07 21.10 -3.22
N ALA A 111 9.98 20.34 -2.12
CA ALA A 111 10.73 20.60 -0.90
C ALA A 111 12.22 20.21 -0.99
N GLY A 112 12.64 19.48 -2.02
CA GLY A 112 14.02 19.07 -2.18
C GLY A 112 14.31 18.27 -3.46
N PRO A 113 15.61 18.02 -3.74
CA PRO A 113 16.04 17.34 -4.96
C PRO A 113 15.69 15.85 -5.01
N ASN A 114 15.49 15.21 -3.84
CA ASN A 114 15.04 13.83 -3.73
C ASN A 114 14.35 13.59 -2.38
N ALA A 115 13.63 12.48 -2.26
CA ALA A 115 12.91 12.11 -1.05
C ALA A 115 13.83 11.95 0.20
N ALA A 116 15.10 11.58 0.02
CA ALA A 116 16.05 11.44 1.13
C ALA A 116 16.43 12.80 1.73
N ALA A 117 16.68 13.80 0.89
CA ALA A 117 16.97 15.16 1.32
C ALA A 117 15.79 15.78 2.07
N VAL A 118 14.55 15.55 1.59
CA VAL A 118 13.35 16.02 2.31
C VAL A 118 13.18 15.30 3.65
N MET A 119 13.56 14.02 3.73
CA MET A 119 13.58 13.28 5.00
C MET A 119 14.61 13.85 5.98
N GLU A 120 15.81 14.20 5.52
CA GLU A 120 16.84 14.83 6.36
C GLU A 120 16.37 16.18 6.91
N ILE A 121 15.73 17.00 6.07
CA ILE A 121 15.12 18.27 6.50
C ILE A 121 14.03 18.02 7.56
N ALA A 122 13.16 17.03 7.34
CA ALA A 122 12.11 16.68 8.28
C ALA A 122 12.64 16.17 9.63
N LEU A 123 13.71 15.37 9.62
CA LEU A 123 14.36 14.86 10.83
C LEU A 123 15.13 15.95 11.59
N ALA A 124 15.69 16.94 10.89
CA ALA A 124 16.32 18.10 11.52
C ALA A 124 15.29 18.98 12.26
N GLN A 125 14.06 19.08 11.73
CA GLN A 125 12.98 19.87 12.32
C GLN A 125 12.21 19.12 13.41
N HIS A 126 12.16 17.79 13.35
CA HIS A 126 11.39 16.95 14.27
C HIS A 126 12.21 15.74 14.74
N THR A 127 12.47 15.67 16.05
CA THR A 127 13.10 14.51 16.68
C THR A 127 12.13 13.31 16.69
N LEU A 128 12.21 12.48 15.65
CA LEU A 128 11.33 11.32 15.46
C LEU A 128 12.04 10.02 15.90
N PRO A 129 11.40 9.14 16.70
CA PRO A 129 11.95 7.83 17.06
C PRO A 129 12.25 6.97 15.83
N GLU A 130 13.36 6.22 15.83
CA GLU A 130 13.82 5.40 14.70
C GLU A 130 12.75 4.46 14.15
N ASP A 131 11.94 3.86 15.03
CA ASP A 131 10.83 2.96 14.68
C ASP A 131 9.81 3.61 13.73
N LYS A 132 9.64 4.94 13.83
CA LYS A 132 8.69 5.71 13.02
C LYS A 132 9.33 6.34 11.79
N GLN A 133 10.65 6.44 11.75
CA GLN A 133 11.38 7.07 10.64
C GLN A 133 11.15 6.28 9.36
N MET A 134 11.11 4.95 9.45
CA MET A 134 10.85 4.08 8.31
C MET A 134 9.48 4.33 7.69
N LYS A 135 8.44 4.43 8.54
CA LYS A 135 7.08 4.68 8.08
C LYS A 135 6.96 6.05 7.41
N LEU A 136 7.53 7.08 8.05
CA LEU A 136 7.58 8.43 7.50
C LEU A 136 8.29 8.44 6.14
N PHE A 137 9.44 7.78 6.02
CA PHE A 137 10.22 7.74 4.79
C PHE A 137 9.45 7.06 3.64
N ILE A 138 8.74 5.96 3.90
CA ILE A 138 7.90 5.30 2.90
C ILE A 138 6.79 6.25 2.43
N HIS A 139 6.07 6.88 3.36
CA HIS A 139 4.98 7.81 3.02
C HIS A 139 5.49 9.05 2.28
N LEU A 140 6.65 9.59 2.68
CA LEU A 140 7.29 10.72 2.03
C LEU A 140 7.68 10.40 0.59
N ARG A 141 8.30 9.24 0.35
CA ARG A 141 8.65 8.79 -1.01
C ARG A 141 7.42 8.69 -1.92
N LEU A 142 6.33 8.17 -1.38
CA LEU A 142 5.06 8.06 -2.10
C LEU A 142 4.52 9.44 -2.45
N ALA A 143 4.49 10.37 -1.50
CA ALA A 143 4.05 11.76 -1.74
C ALA A 143 4.95 12.50 -2.76
N TYR A 144 6.26 12.23 -2.72
CA TYR A 144 7.23 12.78 -3.67
C TYR A 144 7.03 12.22 -5.09
N ALA A 145 6.79 10.91 -5.21
CA ALA A 145 6.61 10.21 -6.49
C ALA A 145 5.24 10.45 -7.14
N PHE A 146 4.24 10.88 -6.35
CA PHE A 146 2.84 11.00 -6.78
C PHE A 146 2.59 11.88 -8.04
N PRO A 147 3.28 13.02 -8.25
CA PRO A 147 3.08 13.86 -9.43
C PRO A 147 3.51 13.18 -10.74
N SER A 148 4.52 12.31 -10.69
CA SER A 148 5.01 11.60 -11.88
C SER A 148 4.14 10.38 -12.15
N PHE A 149 3.60 10.28 -13.38
CA PHE A 149 2.75 9.17 -13.78
C PHE A 149 3.47 7.82 -13.62
N ASP A 150 4.66 7.69 -14.21
CA ASP A 150 5.42 6.44 -14.18
C ASP A 150 5.80 6.03 -12.75
N GLN A 151 6.30 6.97 -11.94
CA GLN A 151 6.65 6.67 -10.55
C GLN A 151 5.41 6.33 -9.71
N ARG A 152 4.28 6.99 -9.96
CA ARG A 152 3.01 6.67 -9.31
C ARG A 152 2.56 5.25 -9.65
N LEU A 153 2.67 4.81 -10.90
CA LEU A 153 2.35 3.44 -11.28
C LEU A 153 3.25 2.42 -10.54
N LEU A 154 4.54 2.70 -10.42
CA LEU A 154 5.48 1.85 -9.68
C LEU A 154 5.13 1.77 -8.19
N CYS A 155 4.73 2.89 -7.58
CA CYS A 155 4.24 2.93 -6.21
C CYS A 155 2.94 2.10 -6.05
N ILE A 156 2.03 2.16 -7.03
CA ILE A 156 0.78 1.37 -7.02
C ILE A 156 1.11 -0.11 -7.09
N GLN A 157 1.99 -0.47 -8.00
CA GLN A 157 2.46 -1.85 -8.13
C GLN A 157 3.09 -2.34 -6.82
N ALA A 158 3.95 -1.54 -6.19
CA ALA A 158 4.61 -1.91 -4.93
C ALA A 158 3.59 -2.14 -3.80
N ARG A 159 2.59 -1.26 -3.68
CA ARG A 159 1.50 -1.40 -2.70
C ARG A 159 0.68 -2.67 -2.94
N LEU A 160 0.27 -2.93 -4.17
CA LEU A 160 -0.52 -4.13 -4.53
C LEU A 160 0.27 -5.43 -4.27
N GLN A 161 1.56 -5.43 -4.57
CA GLN A 161 2.44 -6.57 -4.28
C GLN A 161 2.62 -6.75 -2.76
N ALA A 162 2.88 -5.69 -2.02
CA ALA A 162 2.98 -5.73 -0.56
C ALA A 162 1.70 -6.28 0.08
N LEU A 163 0.55 -5.80 -0.39
CA LEU A 163 -0.77 -6.27 0.03
C LEU A 163 -0.94 -7.77 -0.23
N SER A 164 -0.61 -8.23 -1.45
CA SER A 164 -0.67 -9.65 -1.81
C SER A 164 0.17 -10.52 -0.87
N ILE A 165 1.37 -10.07 -0.50
CA ILE A 165 2.27 -10.79 0.41
C ILE A 165 1.66 -10.88 1.82
N LEU A 166 1.14 -9.76 2.35
CA LEU A 166 0.54 -9.73 3.69
C LEU A 166 -0.66 -10.67 3.78
N VAL A 167 -1.57 -10.57 2.80
CA VAL A 167 -2.77 -11.43 2.71
C VAL A 167 -2.34 -12.90 2.68
N TYR A 168 -1.39 -13.25 1.82
CA TYR A 168 -0.95 -14.64 1.67
C TYR A 168 -0.20 -15.17 2.90
N SER A 169 0.59 -14.33 3.57
CA SER A 169 1.31 -14.72 4.79
C SER A 169 0.42 -14.90 6.02
N GLY A 170 -0.88 -14.57 5.93
CA GLY A 170 -1.79 -14.56 7.07
C GLY A 170 -1.42 -13.50 8.12
N ALA A 171 -0.62 -12.50 7.75
CA ALA A 171 -0.14 -11.46 8.66
C ALA A 171 -1.13 -10.30 8.84
N ILE A 172 -2.26 -10.33 8.14
CA ILE A 172 -3.29 -9.30 8.27
C ILE A 172 -4.10 -9.59 9.53
N GLN A 173 -3.92 -8.75 10.52
CA GLN A 173 -4.82 -8.69 11.68
C GLN A 173 -6.06 -7.89 11.30
N GLU A 174 -7.22 -8.24 11.85
CA GLU A 174 -8.52 -7.57 11.60
C GLU A 174 -8.49 -6.06 11.89
N THR A 175 -7.57 -5.61 12.75
CA THR A 175 -7.34 -4.21 13.11
C THR A 175 -6.64 -3.38 12.05
N ASN A 176 -6.00 -4.02 11.06
CA ASN A 176 -5.31 -3.31 10.01
C ASN A 176 -6.33 -2.87 8.93
N ASN A 177 -6.64 -1.57 8.86
CA ASN A 177 -7.51 -0.93 7.85
C ASN A 177 -6.94 -1.02 6.39
N ILE A 178 -6.07 -1.99 6.15
CA ILE A 178 -5.37 -2.31 4.90
C ILE A 178 -6.35 -2.93 3.91
N LEU A 179 -7.17 -3.91 4.35
CA LEU A 179 -8.23 -4.51 3.53
C LEU A 179 -9.58 -3.87 3.87
N TYR A 180 -9.75 -2.63 3.45
CA TYR A 180 -10.95 -1.87 3.71
C TYR A 180 -12.14 -2.23 2.81
N ASP A 181 -13.33 -1.83 3.23
CA ASP A 181 -14.56 -1.95 2.46
C ASP A 181 -14.51 -1.08 1.19
N GLY A 182 -14.63 -1.72 0.03
CA GLY A 182 -14.51 -1.08 -1.29
C GLY A 182 -13.18 -1.32 -2.01
N LEU A 183 -12.16 -1.91 -1.35
CA LEU A 183 -10.89 -2.23 -2.01
C LEU A 183 -11.08 -3.20 -3.20
N ILE A 184 -11.96 -4.18 -3.06
CA ILE A 184 -12.28 -5.14 -4.12
C ILE A 184 -12.85 -4.41 -5.34
N LYS A 185 -13.78 -3.47 -5.12
CA LYS A 185 -14.35 -2.65 -6.18
C LYS A 185 -13.25 -1.82 -6.86
N GLU A 186 -12.39 -1.16 -6.10
CA GLU A 186 -11.27 -0.38 -6.66
C GLU A 186 -10.30 -1.23 -7.49
N LEU A 187 -9.99 -2.46 -7.04
CA LEU A 187 -9.16 -3.40 -7.78
C LEU A 187 -9.83 -3.81 -9.11
N VAL A 188 -11.15 -4.02 -9.09
CA VAL A 188 -11.93 -4.33 -10.28
C VAL A 188 -11.99 -3.14 -11.24
N ASP A 189 -12.18 -1.93 -10.72
CA ASP A 189 -12.22 -0.68 -11.50
C ASP A 189 -10.92 -0.44 -12.30
N VAL A 190 -9.76 -0.84 -11.77
CA VAL A 190 -8.46 -0.75 -12.50
C VAL A 190 -8.47 -1.52 -13.82
N PHE A 191 -9.18 -2.65 -13.89
CA PHE A 191 -9.22 -3.43 -15.13
C PHE A 191 -10.08 -2.78 -16.22
N TYR A 192 -11.02 -1.89 -15.85
CA TYR A 192 -11.82 -1.11 -16.81
C TYR A 192 -11.04 0.05 -17.44
N VAL A 193 -9.91 0.45 -16.86
CA VAL A 193 -9.06 1.51 -17.43
C VAL A 193 -8.45 1.02 -18.74
N GLN A 194 -8.80 1.69 -19.84
CA GLN A 194 -8.35 1.37 -21.20
C GLN A 194 -6.96 1.98 -21.46
N ASP A 195 -5.94 1.40 -20.83
CA ASP A 195 -4.54 1.76 -21.04
C ASP A 195 -3.67 0.49 -21.06
N SER A 196 -2.81 0.40 -22.07
CA SER A 196 -1.89 -0.72 -22.30
C SER A 196 -0.66 -0.68 -21.41
N THR A 197 -0.27 0.51 -20.93
CA THR A 197 0.87 0.71 -20.02
C THR A 197 0.59 0.12 -18.62
N LEU A 198 -0.68 -0.09 -18.28
CA LEU A 198 -1.12 -0.61 -16.98
C LEU A 198 -1.00 -2.13 -16.82
N THR A 199 -0.32 -2.82 -17.74
CA THR A 199 -0.24 -4.30 -17.73
C THR A 199 0.30 -4.84 -16.40
N ASP A 200 1.38 -4.26 -15.88
CA ASP A 200 1.99 -4.68 -14.61
C ASP A 200 1.12 -4.36 -13.38
N VAL A 201 0.41 -3.24 -13.43
CA VAL A 201 -0.54 -2.83 -12.39
C VAL A 201 -1.76 -3.75 -12.38
N LYS A 202 -2.35 -4.05 -13.55
CA LYS A 202 -3.45 -5.01 -13.71
C LYS A 202 -3.05 -6.42 -13.25
N ALA A 203 -1.84 -6.87 -13.60
CA ALA A 203 -1.31 -8.14 -13.12
C ALA A 203 -1.15 -8.16 -11.59
N SER A 204 -0.68 -7.06 -10.99
CA SER A 204 -0.54 -6.93 -9.54
C SER A 204 -1.89 -6.84 -8.82
N ALA A 205 -2.89 -6.17 -9.42
CA ALA A 205 -4.26 -6.14 -8.92
C ALA A 205 -4.89 -7.53 -8.95
N LEU A 206 -4.67 -8.32 -10.02
CA LEU A 206 -5.18 -9.68 -10.13
C LEU A 206 -4.54 -10.63 -9.10
N LYS A 207 -3.22 -10.52 -8.89
CA LYS A 207 -2.50 -11.25 -7.84
C LYS A 207 -3.05 -10.91 -6.46
N THR A 208 -3.38 -9.64 -6.23
CA THR A 208 -3.98 -9.17 -4.97
C THR A 208 -5.37 -9.78 -4.77
N LEU A 209 -6.25 -9.69 -5.77
CA LEU A 209 -7.59 -10.30 -5.72
C LEU A 209 -7.50 -11.81 -5.46
N THR A 210 -6.59 -12.50 -6.15
CA THR A 210 -6.38 -13.95 -5.97
C THR A 210 -5.93 -14.27 -4.55
N SER A 211 -5.03 -13.45 -3.98
CA SER A 211 -4.56 -13.62 -2.61
C SER A 211 -5.69 -13.42 -1.60
N ILE A 212 -6.57 -12.42 -1.82
CA ILE A 212 -7.76 -12.18 -0.98
C ILE A 212 -8.74 -13.35 -1.05
N ILE A 213 -9.02 -13.86 -2.26
CA ILE A 213 -9.86 -15.06 -2.43
C ILE A 213 -9.30 -16.24 -1.64
N HIS A 214 -7.99 -16.48 -1.74
CA HIS A 214 -7.34 -17.58 -1.04
C HIS A 214 -7.45 -17.43 0.48
N PHE A 215 -7.17 -16.23 1.00
CA PHE A 215 -7.32 -15.92 2.41
C PHE A 215 -8.75 -16.18 2.90
N GLU A 216 -9.77 -15.68 2.19
CA GLU A 216 -11.18 -15.89 2.52
C GLU A 216 -11.65 -17.36 2.42
N GLN A 217 -10.99 -18.19 1.60
CA GLN A 217 -11.25 -19.62 1.56
C GLN A 217 -10.66 -20.35 2.78
N THR A 218 -9.54 -19.85 3.30
CA THR A 218 -8.88 -20.40 4.49
C THR A 218 -9.52 -19.93 5.80
N THR A 219 -10.06 -18.71 5.83
CA THR A 219 -10.84 -18.20 6.96
C THR A 219 -12.29 -18.68 6.84
N LYS A 220 -12.87 -19.23 7.91
CA LYS A 220 -14.27 -19.74 7.88
C LYS A 220 -15.33 -18.67 7.58
N HIS A 221 -14.94 -17.40 7.52
CA HIS A 221 -15.78 -16.27 7.15
C HIS A 221 -15.58 -15.94 5.66
N ARG A 222 -16.64 -16.13 4.84
CA ARG A 222 -16.65 -15.90 3.39
C ARG A 222 -17.31 -14.55 3.00
N SER A 223 -17.28 -13.56 3.87
CA SER A 223 -18.05 -12.32 3.69
C SER A 223 -17.61 -11.55 2.45
N ARG A 224 -16.32 -11.57 2.11
CA ARG A 224 -15.78 -10.80 0.98
C ARG A 224 -15.82 -11.57 -0.33
N LEU A 225 -15.93 -12.89 -0.30
CA LEU A 225 -16.11 -13.70 -1.51
C LEU A 225 -17.39 -13.32 -2.26
N GLN A 226 -18.48 -12.98 -1.56
CA GLN A 226 -19.70 -12.51 -2.21
C GLN A 226 -19.51 -11.14 -2.88
N GLU A 227 -18.76 -10.24 -2.26
CA GLU A 227 -18.41 -8.94 -2.85
C GLU A 227 -17.56 -9.12 -4.11
N ILE A 228 -16.57 -10.03 -4.08
CA ILE A 228 -15.74 -10.37 -5.23
C ILE A 228 -16.59 -10.95 -6.37
N ILE A 229 -17.48 -11.91 -6.07
CA ILE A 229 -18.37 -12.50 -7.08
C ILE A 229 -19.26 -11.43 -7.72
N LYS A 230 -19.82 -10.52 -6.92
CA LYS A 230 -20.65 -9.42 -7.40
C LYS A 230 -19.85 -8.42 -8.25
N ALA A 231 -18.68 -7.99 -7.78
CA ALA A 231 -17.85 -6.99 -8.45
C ALA A 231 -17.24 -7.53 -9.76
N THR A 232 -16.77 -8.77 -9.76
CA THR A 232 -16.18 -9.42 -10.96
C THR A 232 -17.23 -10.00 -11.90
N GLN A 233 -18.48 -10.11 -11.45
CA GLN A 233 -19.59 -10.77 -12.13
C GLN A 233 -19.23 -12.18 -12.63
N VAL A 234 -18.37 -12.92 -11.92
CA VAL A 234 -17.83 -14.21 -12.38
C VAL A 234 -18.91 -15.27 -12.65
N ASN A 235 -20.08 -15.15 -12.02
CA ASN A 235 -21.22 -16.05 -12.23
C ASN A 235 -22.06 -15.71 -13.48
N SER A 236 -21.77 -14.61 -14.16
CA SER A 236 -22.48 -14.19 -15.37
C SER A 236 -21.69 -14.60 -16.61
N TYR A 237 -22.36 -15.13 -17.63
CA TYR A 237 -21.74 -15.45 -18.91
C TYR A 237 -21.13 -14.21 -19.58
N HIS A 238 -21.78 -13.04 -19.43
CA HIS A 238 -21.25 -11.74 -19.87
C HIS A 238 -20.48 -11.00 -18.77
N GLY A 239 -20.18 -11.70 -17.69
CA GLY A 239 -19.41 -11.16 -16.58
C GLY A 239 -18.02 -10.72 -17.02
N PHE A 240 -17.50 -9.73 -16.30
CA PHE A 240 -16.24 -9.08 -16.62
C PHE A 240 -15.06 -10.06 -16.70
N LEU A 241 -14.88 -10.88 -15.66
CA LEU A 241 -13.76 -11.82 -15.60
C LEU A 241 -13.86 -12.92 -16.70
N PRO A 242 -15.03 -13.56 -16.92
CA PRO A 242 -15.23 -14.45 -18.07
C PRO A 242 -14.98 -13.78 -19.43
N ALA A 243 -15.41 -12.53 -19.62
CA ALA A 243 -15.19 -11.79 -20.87
C ALA A 243 -13.71 -11.50 -21.13
N LEU A 244 -12.97 -11.06 -20.10
CA LEU A 244 -11.51 -10.86 -20.19
C LEU A 244 -10.76 -12.15 -20.52
N VAL A 245 -11.10 -13.26 -19.86
CA VAL A 245 -10.44 -14.56 -20.11
C VAL A 245 -10.65 -15.00 -21.56
N ARG A 246 -11.87 -14.85 -22.10
CA ARG A 246 -12.15 -15.15 -23.51
C ARG A 246 -11.35 -14.26 -24.46
N GLN A 247 -11.31 -12.95 -24.22
CA GLN A 247 -10.49 -12.03 -25.03
C GLN A 247 -8.99 -12.36 -25.02
N CYS A 248 -8.48 -12.97 -23.95
CA CYS A 248 -7.09 -13.43 -23.89
C CYS A 248 -6.85 -14.76 -24.63
N ILE A 249 -7.89 -15.57 -24.86
CA ILE A 249 -7.82 -16.87 -25.55
C ILE A 249 -8.10 -16.71 -27.05
N ASP A 250 -8.98 -15.76 -27.42
CA ASP A 250 -9.39 -15.48 -28.80
C ASP A 250 -8.38 -14.60 -29.57
N LYS A 251 -7.23 -14.26 -28.97
CA LYS A 251 -6.07 -13.61 -29.61
C LYS A 251 -4.97 -14.62 -29.87
#